data_AF-A0A7J9ISW3-F1
#
_entry.id   AF-A0A7J9ISW3-F1
#
_cell.length_a   1.000
_cell.length_b   1.000
_cell.length_c   1.000
_cell.angle_alpha   90.00
_cell.angle_beta   90.00
_cell.angle_gamma   90.00
#
_symmetry.space_group_name_H-M   'P 1'
#
loop_
_entity.id
_entity.type
_entity.pdbx_description
1 polymer ?
#
loop_
_entity_poly.entity_id
_entity_poly.type
_entity_poly.pdbx_seq_one_letter_code
_entity_poly.pdbx_strand_id
1 'polypeptide(L)'
;YGSLFKTSLAGRPVVVSLDPDFNYFVLQQEDKLVELYYMDSLAKLVHQDDMKNIGGDFHKYFRRVILSHFGHEPLKHKLLSQFEDVINHELQDWSKLPQVDLKHQTASMLFNMASKILMSCVPEENLGHDLSDILQGLMTF
;
A
#
# COMPACT_ATOMS: atom_id res chain seq x y z
N TYR A 1 17.98 21.00 -14.28
CA TYR A 1 17.97 21.07 -12.81
C TYR A 1 18.96 20.10 -12.16
N GLY A 2 19.29 18.95 -12.77
CA GLY A 2 20.21 17.96 -12.19
C GLY A 2 19.44 16.78 -11.57
N SER A 3 20.15 15.80 -11.02
CA SER A 3 19.57 14.65 -10.32
C SER A 3 18.93 15.02 -8.98
N LEU A 4 19.22 16.19 -8.42
CA LEU A 4 18.63 16.69 -7.18
C LEU A 4 18.20 18.14 -7.38
N PHE A 5 16.91 18.44 -7.18
CA PHE A 5 16.39 19.79 -7.40
C PHE A 5 15.18 20.15 -6.54
N LYS A 6 14.94 21.45 -6.36
CA LYS A 6 13.80 22.00 -5.63
C LYS A 6 12.68 22.39 -6.61
N THR A 7 11.44 22.11 -6.24
CA THR A 7 10.25 22.55 -6.96
C THR A 7 9.07 22.73 -5.98
N SER A 8 7.88 23.02 -6.50
CA SER A 8 6.63 23.01 -5.73
C SER A 8 5.68 21.95 -6.29
N LEU A 9 5.15 21.09 -5.42
CA LEU A 9 4.13 20.10 -5.77
C LEU A 9 2.89 20.40 -4.92
N ALA A 10 1.74 20.62 -5.56
CA ALA A 10 0.49 21.02 -4.91
C ALA A 10 0.65 22.22 -3.95
N GLY A 11 1.49 23.20 -4.31
CA GLY A 11 1.75 24.40 -3.51
C GLY A 11 2.73 24.20 -2.35
N ARG A 12 3.26 22.99 -2.15
CA ARG A 12 4.26 22.69 -1.12
C ARG A 12 5.66 22.62 -1.73
N PRO A 13 6.66 23.28 -1.13
CA PRO A 13 8.04 23.17 -1.58
C PRO A 13 8.55 21.75 -1.33
N VAL A 14 9.11 21.13 -2.37
CA VAL A 14 9.65 19.77 -2.33
C VAL A 14 11.04 19.70 -2.94
N VAL A 15 11.82 18.72 -2.52
CA VAL A 15 13.06 18.31 -3.17
C VAL A 15 12.79 17.01 -3.92
N VAL A 16 13.09 16.98 -5.21
CA VAL A 16 13.00 15.78 -6.05
C VAL A 16 14.40 15.23 -6.27
N SER A 17 14.57 13.93 -6.01
CA SER A 17 15.83 13.22 -6.21
C SER A 17 15.66 12.05 -7.18
N LEU A 18 16.52 12.04 -8.19
CA LEU A 18 16.78 10.96 -9.14
C LEU A 18 18.15 10.33 -8.90
N ASP A 19 18.84 10.74 -7.83
CA ASP A 19 20.16 10.24 -7.44
C ASP A 19 20.01 8.97 -6.57
N PRO A 20 20.52 7.81 -7.02
CA PRO A 20 20.32 6.54 -6.31
C PRO A 20 21.02 6.50 -4.94
N ASP A 21 22.19 7.13 -4.80
CA ASP A 21 22.94 7.12 -3.54
C ASP A 21 22.27 8.01 -2.51
N PHE A 22 21.79 9.18 -2.94
CA PHE A 22 21.00 10.06 -2.09
C PHE A 22 19.66 9.41 -1.71
N ASN A 23 18.98 8.75 -2.65
CA ASN A 23 17.73 8.03 -2.38
C ASN A 23 17.95 6.92 -1.35
N TYR A 24 19.02 6.13 -1.51
CA TYR A 24 19.38 5.11 -0.54
C TYR A 24 19.66 5.71 0.84
N PHE A 25 20.42 6.81 0.90
CA PHE A 25 20.67 7.51 2.15
C PHE A 25 19.36 7.96 2.82
N VAL A 26 18.46 8.63 2.10
CA VAL A 26 17.17 9.10 2.65
C VAL A 26 16.35 7.96 3.23
N LEU A 27 16.27 6.82 2.53
CA LEU A 27 15.55 5.63 3.03
C LEU A 27 16.15 5.06 4.33
N GLN A 28 17.48 5.15 4.53
CA GLN A 28 18.13 4.71 5.78
C GLN A 28 17.92 5.67 6.96
N GLN A 29 17.41 6.88 6.69
CA GLN A 29 17.15 7.92 7.67
C GLN A 29 15.66 8.03 8.06
N GLU A 30 14.82 7.13 7.57
CA GLU A 30 13.44 6.98 8.06
C GLU A 30 13.43 6.83 9.58
N ASP A 31 12.54 7.55 10.26
CA ASP A 31 12.44 7.67 11.72
C ASP A 31 13.67 8.30 12.42
N LYS A 32 14.59 8.94 11.67
CA LYS A 32 15.78 9.62 12.23
C LYS A 32 15.88 11.08 11.79
N LEU A 33 16.04 11.30 10.48
CA LEU A 33 16.16 12.64 9.88
C LEU A 33 15.00 12.98 8.97
N VAL A 34 14.23 11.96 8.56
CA VAL A 34 13.07 12.12 7.68
C VAL A 34 11.92 11.26 8.20
N GLU A 35 10.70 11.72 7.92
CA GLU A 35 9.46 10.99 8.18
C GLU A 35 8.70 10.81 6.87
N LEU A 36 7.93 9.73 6.78
CA LEU A 36 7.06 9.50 5.64
C LEU A 36 5.92 10.53 5.64
N TYR A 37 5.72 11.19 4.51
CA TYR A 37 4.64 12.14 4.30
C TYR A 37 3.74 11.69 3.16
N TYR A 38 2.42 11.76 3.39
CA TYR A 38 1.41 11.57 2.37
C TYR A 38 0.75 12.90 2.03
N MET A 39 0.36 13.10 0.77
CA MET A 39 -0.39 14.30 0.38
C MET A 39 -1.65 14.46 1.24
N ASP A 40 -2.04 15.69 1.53
CA ASP A 40 -3.18 15.99 2.42
C ASP A 40 -4.49 15.31 1.94
N SER A 41 -4.67 15.13 0.63
CA SER A 41 -5.80 14.40 0.05
C SER A 41 -5.80 12.91 0.41
N LEU A 42 -4.63 12.27 0.38
CA LEU A 42 -4.45 10.87 0.78
C LEU A 42 -4.57 10.72 2.29
N ALA A 43 -4.03 11.67 3.06
CA ALA A 43 -4.20 11.70 4.51
C ALA A 43 -5.69 11.74 4.87
N LYS A 44 -6.50 12.57 4.21
CA LYS A 44 -7.95 12.66 4.47
C LYS A 44 -8.72 11.35 4.26
N LEU A 45 -8.30 10.49 3.34
CA LEU A 45 -8.92 9.17 3.15
C LEU A 45 -8.66 8.23 4.34
N VAL A 46 -7.64 8.51 5.15
CA VAL A 46 -7.26 7.72 6.33
C VAL A 46 -7.92 8.27 7.62
N HIS A 47 -8.57 9.43 7.58
CA HIS A 47 -8.95 10.16 8.80
C HIS A 47 -10.46 10.19 9.06
N GLN A 48 -10.90 9.51 10.12
CA GLN A 48 -11.91 10.02 11.05
C GLN A 48 -11.20 10.66 12.27
N ASP A 49 -11.18 11.99 12.27
CA ASP A 49 -10.96 12.99 13.34
C ASP A 49 -9.87 12.89 14.44
N ASP A 50 -9.27 11.76 14.80
CA ASP A 50 -8.54 11.67 16.09
C ASP A 50 -7.07 11.23 16.08
N MET A 51 -6.31 11.50 15.01
CA MET A 51 -4.87 11.17 15.01
C MET A 51 -3.99 12.26 14.39
N LYS A 52 -3.64 13.27 15.19
CA LYS A 52 -2.71 14.37 14.83
C LYS A 52 -1.23 13.97 14.64
N ASN A 53 -0.86 12.69 14.74
CA ASN A 53 0.53 12.20 14.69
C ASN A 53 0.76 11.06 13.65
N ILE A 54 -0.03 11.01 12.57
CA ILE A 54 0.06 10.00 11.49
C ILE A 54 1.20 10.31 10.51
N GLY A 55 2.43 10.35 10.99
CA GLY A 55 3.63 10.21 10.15
C GLY A 55 4.36 8.94 10.56
N GLY A 56 4.97 8.99 11.74
CA GLY A 56 5.74 7.87 12.29
C GLY A 56 4.89 6.74 12.90
N ASP A 57 3.92 7.03 13.76
CA ASP A 57 3.29 5.99 14.59
C ASP A 57 2.32 5.10 13.82
N PHE A 58 1.49 5.70 12.94
CA PHE A 58 0.63 4.93 12.05
C PHE A 58 1.45 4.11 11.06
N HIS A 59 2.49 4.69 10.46
CA HIS A 59 3.37 3.96 9.54
C HIS A 59 4.03 2.77 10.25
N LYS A 60 4.55 2.95 11.48
CA LYS A 60 5.13 1.87 12.28
C LYS A 60 4.13 0.77 12.60
N TYR A 61 2.92 1.14 12.99
CA TYR A 61 1.85 0.20 13.27
C TYR A 61 1.47 -0.58 12.00
N PHE A 62 1.20 0.13 10.91
CA PHE A 62 0.82 -0.46 9.63
C PHE A 62 1.92 -1.38 9.09
N ARG A 63 3.18 -0.94 9.13
CA ARG A 63 4.36 -1.74 8.76
C ARG A 63 4.46 -3.00 9.62
N ARG A 64 4.20 -2.92 10.93
CA ARG A 64 4.21 -4.08 11.82
C ARG A 64 3.13 -5.08 11.45
N VAL A 65 1.90 -4.61 11.19
CA VAL A 65 0.77 -5.46 10.76
C VAL A 65 1.09 -6.12 9.42
N ILE A 66 1.57 -5.36 8.42
CA ILE A 66 1.98 -5.97 7.15
C ILE A 66 3.07 -7.02 7.36
N LEU A 67 4.11 -6.74 8.13
CA LEU A 67 5.20 -7.70 8.34
C LEU A 67 4.76 -8.94 9.15
N SER A 68 3.81 -8.83 10.07
CA SER A 68 3.31 -10.00 10.79
C SER A 68 2.47 -10.93 9.92
N HIS A 69 1.85 -10.40 8.86
CA HIS A 69 0.93 -11.17 8.00
C HIS A 69 1.49 -11.51 6.62
N PHE A 70 2.39 -10.70 6.08
CA PHE A 70 3.10 -10.86 4.80
C PHE A 70 4.61 -11.06 5.00
N GLY A 71 5.07 -11.28 6.23
CA GLY A 71 6.46 -11.59 6.51
C GLY A 71 6.90 -12.92 5.88
N HIS A 72 8.19 -13.22 6.00
CA HIS A 72 8.78 -14.45 5.45
C HIS A 72 8.00 -15.72 5.84
N GLU A 73 7.60 -15.83 7.11
CA GLU A 73 6.99 -17.07 7.63
C GLU A 73 5.56 -17.29 7.10
N PRO A 74 4.60 -16.34 7.22
CA PRO A 74 3.29 -16.50 6.58
C PRO A 74 3.38 -16.67 5.06
N LEU A 75 4.32 -15.97 4.41
CA LEU A 75 4.49 -16.03 2.97
C LEU A 75 4.85 -17.46 2.53
N LYS A 76 5.88 -18.03 3.15
CA LYS A 76 6.39 -19.36 2.83
C LYS A 76 5.40 -20.48 3.13
N HIS A 77 4.68 -20.38 4.25
CA HIS A 77 3.87 -21.50 4.76
C HIS A 77 2.39 -21.46 4.37
N LYS A 78 1.87 -20.29 3.96
CA LYS A 78 0.42 -20.12 3.73
C LYS A 78 0.11 -19.28 2.49
N LEU A 79 0.68 -18.09 2.38
CA LEU A 79 0.21 -17.14 1.36
C LEU A 79 0.58 -17.58 -0.06
N LEU A 80 1.76 -18.17 -0.27
CA LEU A 80 2.17 -18.60 -1.62
C LEU A 80 1.20 -19.62 -2.23
N SER A 81 0.82 -20.66 -1.47
CA SER A 81 -0.15 -21.65 -1.96
C SER A 81 -1.54 -21.05 -2.14
N GLN A 82 -1.98 -20.16 -1.24
CA GLN A 82 -3.26 -19.47 -1.37
C GLN A 82 -3.32 -18.56 -2.59
N PHE A 83 -2.23 -17.85 -2.90
CA PHE A 83 -2.13 -17.03 -4.10
C PHE A 83 -2.15 -17.90 -5.35
N GLU A 84 -1.40 -19.00 -5.37
CA GLU A 84 -1.41 -19.93 -6.49
C GLU A 84 -2.82 -20.49 -6.76
N ASP A 85 -3.54 -20.92 -5.72
CA ASP A 85 -4.91 -21.44 -5.84
C ASP A 85 -5.86 -20.40 -6.42
N VAL A 86 -5.85 -19.17 -5.88
CA VAL A 86 -6.75 -18.10 -6.34
C VAL A 86 -6.39 -17.66 -7.76
N ILE A 87 -5.10 -17.48 -8.07
CA ILE A 87 -4.65 -17.09 -9.42
C ILE A 87 -5.06 -18.16 -10.44
N ASN A 88 -4.82 -19.43 -10.15
CA ASN A 88 -5.19 -20.52 -11.05
C ASN A 88 -6.71 -20.59 -11.26
N HIS A 89 -7.50 -20.39 -10.20
CA HIS A 89 -8.95 -20.37 -10.28
C HIS A 89 -9.46 -19.22 -11.17
N GLU A 90 -8.99 -18.00 -10.91
CA GLU A 90 -9.35 -16.81 -11.70
C GLU A 90 -8.94 -16.97 -13.17
N LEU A 91 -7.71 -17.44 -13.44
CA LEU A 91 -7.26 -17.70 -14.81
C LEU A 91 -8.11 -18.76 -15.52
N GLN A 92 -8.52 -19.82 -14.82
CA GLN A 92 -9.43 -20.83 -15.38
C GLN A 92 -10.79 -20.24 -15.72
N ASP A 93 -11.34 -19.36 -14.88
CA ASP A 93 -12.62 -18.70 -15.15
C ASP A 93 -12.52 -17.69 -16.28
N TRP A 94 -11.44 -16.89 -16.31
CA TRP A 94 -11.17 -15.95 -17.39
C TRP A 94 -10.98 -16.66 -18.73
N SER A 95 -10.40 -17.86 -18.74
CA SER A 95 -10.21 -18.66 -19.96
C SER A 95 -11.52 -19.10 -20.64
N LYS A 96 -12.64 -19.12 -19.89
CA LYS A 96 -13.97 -19.47 -20.41
C LYS A 96 -14.67 -18.30 -21.06
N LEU A 97 -14.17 -17.07 -20.85
CA LEU A 97 -14.75 -15.86 -21.39
C LEU A 97 -14.24 -15.61 -22.82
N PRO A 98 -15.10 -15.10 -23.72
CA PRO A 98 -14.68 -14.77 -25.08
C PRO A 98 -13.71 -13.57 -25.14
N GLN A 99 -13.71 -12.73 -24.10
CA GLN A 99 -12.83 -11.58 -23.94
C GLN A 99 -12.70 -11.24 -22.45
N VAL A 100 -11.51 -10.77 -22.06
CA VAL A 100 -11.18 -10.41 -20.68
C VAL A 100 -10.50 -9.04 -20.67
N ASP A 101 -11.00 -8.12 -19.84
CA ASP A 101 -10.25 -6.92 -19.46
C ASP A 101 -9.25 -7.31 -18.37
N LEU A 102 -8.03 -7.64 -18.79
CA LEU A 102 -6.99 -8.11 -17.87
C LEU A 102 -6.66 -7.09 -16.78
N LYS A 103 -6.71 -5.78 -17.08
CA LYS A 103 -6.41 -4.73 -16.09
C LYS A 103 -7.47 -4.76 -14.99
N HIS A 104 -8.74 -4.71 -15.38
CA HIS A 104 -9.84 -4.68 -14.42
C HIS A 104 -9.91 -5.97 -13.60
N GLN A 105 -9.79 -7.13 -14.25
CA GLN A 105 -9.90 -8.43 -13.57
C GLN A 105 -8.72 -8.69 -12.64
N THR A 106 -7.49 -8.36 -13.05
CA THR A 106 -6.31 -8.47 -12.18
C THR A 106 -6.40 -7.52 -10.99
N ALA A 107 -6.85 -6.28 -11.20
CA ALA A 107 -7.07 -5.32 -10.11
C ALA A 107 -8.09 -5.84 -9.09
N SER A 108 -9.22 -6.37 -9.56
CA SER A 108 -10.26 -6.95 -8.71
C SER A 108 -9.76 -8.17 -7.93
N MET A 109 -9.06 -9.08 -8.59
CA MET A 109 -8.43 -10.25 -7.95
C MET A 109 -7.47 -9.84 -6.84
N LEU A 110 -6.53 -8.93 -7.12
CA LEU A 110 -5.55 -8.45 -6.15
C LEU A 110 -6.22 -7.74 -4.97
N PHE A 111 -7.23 -6.92 -5.23
CA PHE A 111 -7.99 -6.25 -4.19
C PHE A 111 -8.69 -7.27 -3.27
N ASN A 112 -9.38 -8.27 -3.85
CA ASN A 112 -10.04 -9.31 -3.07
C ASN A 112 -9.06 -10.12 -2.21
N MET A 113 -7.87 -10.43 -2.73
CA MET A 113 -6.81 -11.08 -1.94
C MET A 113 -6.32 -10.19 -0.80
N ALA A 114 -5.99 -8.93 -1.10
CA ALA A 114 -5.49 -7.97 -0.11
C ALA A 114 -6.52 -7.72 1.00
N SER A 115 -7.79 -7.52 0.65
CA SER A 115 -8.88 -7.27 1.60
C SER A 115 -9.11 -8.47 2.51
N LYS A 116 -9.14 -9.70 1.98
CA LYS A 116 -9.26 -10.92 2.81
C LYS A 116 -8.12 -11.03 3.82
N ILE A 117 -6.91 -10.73 3.39
CA ILE A 117 -5.76 -10.75 4.28
C ILE A 117 -5.93 -9.65 5.33
N LEU A 118 -6.05 -8.38 4.94
CA LEU A 118 -6.17 -7.25 5.87
C LEU A 118 -7.32 -7.40 6.88
N MET A 119 -8.51 -7.84 6.46
CA MET A 119 -9.63 -8.11 7.36
C MET A 119 -9.35 -9.23 8.36
N SER A 120 -8.56 -10.25 7.96
CA SER A 120 -8.11 -11.29 8.90
C SER A 120 -6.98 -10.84 9.83
N CYS A 121 -6.33 -9.71 9.51
CA CYS A 121 -5.20 -9.16 10.26
C CYS A 121 -5.61 -8.12 11.30
N VAL A 122 -6.70 -7.40 11.04
CA VAL A 122 -7.11 -6.26 11.84
C VAL A 122 -8.30 -6.66 12.72
N PRO A 123 -8.11 -6.83 14.04
CA PRO A 123 -9.19 -7.21 14.95
C PRO A 123 -10.17 -6.05 15.24
N GLU A 124 -9.88 -4.83 14.78
CA GLU A 124 -10.74 -3.65 14.97
C GLU A 124 -11.57 -3.35 13.71
N GLU A 125 -12.90 -3.34 13.86
CA GLU A 125 -13.87 -3.22 12.75
C GLU A 125 -13.69 -1.95 11.91
N ASN A 126 -13.24 -0.83 12.50
CA ASN A 126 -13.09 0.45 11.80
C ASN A 126 -11.83 0.50 10.92
N LEU A 127 -10.70 -0.01 11.43
CA LEU A 127 -9.42 0.07 10.73
C LEU A 127 -9.36 -0.82 9.47
N GLY A 128 -10.08 -1.95 9.46
CA GLY A 128 -10.22 -2.79 8.27
C GLY A 128 -10.97 -2.09 7.14
N HIS A 129 -12.00 -1.31 7.48
CA HIS A 129 -12.78 -0.50 6.53
C HIS A 129 -11.94 0.66 5.98
N ASP A 130 -11.24 1.40 6.85
CA ASP A 130 -10.40 2.54 6.45
C ASP A 130 -9.28 2.11 5.48
N LEU A 131 -8.65 0.95 5.72
CA LEU A 131 -7.62 0.42 4.83
C LEU A 131 -8.19 -0.02 3.47
N SER A 132 -9.40 -0.57 3.45
CA SER A 132 -10.10 -0.93 2.21
C SER A 132 -10.41 0.32 1.39
N ASP A 133 -10.88 1.40 2.02
CA ASP A 133 -11.19 2.67 1.36
C ASP A 133 -9.94 3.36 0.80
N ILE A 134 -8.81 3.27 1.51
CA ILE A 134 -7.51 3.77 1.01
C ILE A 134 -7.07 3.00 -0.24
N LEU A 135 -7.14 1.67 -0.21
CA LEU A 135 -6.75 0.84 -1.36
C LEU A 135 -7.67 1.07 -2.55
N GLN A 136 -8.98 1.20 -2.32
CA GLN A 136 -9.95 1.55 -3.35
C GLN A 136 -9.65 2.92 -3.96
N GLY A 137 -9.36 3.92 -3.11
CA GLY A 137 -8.98 5.27 -3.54
C GLY A 137 -7.72 5.26 -4.41
N LEU A 138 -6.69 4.50 -4.02
CA LEU A 138 -5.44 4.35 -4.79
C LEU A 138 -5.65 3.67 -6.15
N MET A 139 -6.56 2.70 -6.25
CA MET A 139 -6.86 1.99 -7.50
C MET A 139 -7.76 2.77 -8.46
N THR A 140 -8.45 3.81 -7.97
CA THR A 140 -9.28 4.70 -8.79
C THR A 140 -8.51 5.87 -9.42
N PHE A 141 -7.24 6.08 -9.05
CA PHE A 141 -6.31 7.00 -9.74
C PHE A 141 -5.58 6.29 -10.90
#